data_AF-A0A956G9J9-F1
#
_entry.id   AF-A0A956G9J9-F1
#
_cell.length_a   1.000
_cell.length_b   1.000
_cell.length_c   1.000
_cell.angle_alpha   90.00
_cell.angle_beta   90.00
_cell.angle_gamma   90.00
#
_symmetry.space_group_name_H-M   'P 1'
#
loop_
_entity.id
_entity.type
_entity.pdbx_description
1 polymer ?
#
loop_
_entity_poly.entity_id
_entity_poly.type
_entity_poly.pdbx_seq_one_letter_code
_entity_poly.pdbx_strand_id
1 'polypeptide(L)'
;MSEPRAPSVLSVLWPKVIRSKRRSTAQRLTRLTFVIVALLIAYGIHAASVWFLRVCYNVEVVGPLLLRRLLDVMLLVMLSVLLISNLVTALSSFFLADDLELLVAAPIPPRTLFAARFVEQVLHSSWMVLAFGVPVLLAFARVAGTPWTYGALVVAVPPLLMVPAAVGSLVTVLLVTSLPAARVRDLVVAFVFVAFIVLYIAVRLVEPERFINPEGFASMVTFLASFSAPSGPFLPSHWATSAISSTFRDSAEPAGWLMLATLWTGAGATFAIASLCFRRMFRAAFSRSQEGRKVARLSRLWSRLKGEPLPEEGAEIRAPGRRGARVDWMRVFGRVLPAGAAREFLVKDLKLLLRDASQWSQLVLLLALVFVYLYNFRYFRSMTESGLVGPLALFLIGMGLSGFVTAAVSVRFAFPLVSLEGRMMWFLRAAPVEPRQILRAKVISTVPPLIVVAEVMSIASSLILGAKTPLVVLGAVVAGLTAASVGALATGLGAVLPDYRAESAAKIAASFGGLVCMSLSILASFALVGAAAYPALVLFYGRTPNVMGLVISGVAGLVVTAICVLVPLKLGSRAIARFEP
;
A
#
# COMPACT_ATOMS: atom_id res chain seq x y z
N MET A 1 -1.11 -26.42 -44.08
CA MET A 1 -0.30 -25.56 -43.18
C MET A 1 -1.25 -24.61 -42.47
N SER A 2 -1.57 -24.84 -41.20
CA SER A 2 -2.41 -23.92 -40.43
C SER A 2 -1.62 -22.64 -40.15
N GLU A 3 -2.19 -21.48 -40.47
CA GLU A 3 -1.62 -20.19 -40.09
C GLU A 3 -1.24 -20.21 -38.60
N PRO A 4 -0.05 -19.72 -38.22
CA PRO A 4 0.31 -19.62 -36.82
C PRO A 4 -0.71 -18.74 -36.11
N ARG A 5 -1.56 -19.35 -35.27
CA ARG A 5 -2.59 -18.65 -34.51
C ARG A 5 -1.94 -17.48 -33.77
N ALA A 6 -2.48 -16.28 -33.97
CA ALA A 6 -2.01 -15.10 -33.26
C ALA A 6 -1.96 -15.40 -31.75
N PRO A 7 -0.86 -15.04 -31.06
CA PRO A 7 -0.73 -15.31 -29.64
C PRO A 7 -1.90 -14.69 -28.87
N SER A 8 -2.55 -15.49 -28.03
CA SER A 8 -3.67 -15.04 -27.20
C SER A 8 -3.15 -14.33 -25.95
N VAL A 9 -4.02 -13.55 -25.29
CA VAL A 9 -3.69 -12.92 -23.99
C VAL A 9 -3.22 -13.98 -22.98
N LEU A 10 -3.86 -15.14 -23.01
CA LEU A 10 -3.49 -16.29 -22.18
C LEU A 10 -2.09 -16.80 -22.51
N SER A 11 -1.66 -16.89 -23.77
CA SER A 11 -0.30 -17.38 -24.09
C SER A 11 0.80 -16.45 -23.59
N VAL A 12 0.54 -15.14 -23.46
CA VAL A 12 1.49 -14.18 -22.86
C VAL A 12 1.54 -14.33 -21.34
N LEU A 13 0.41 -14.61 -20.69
CA LEU A 13 0.31 -14.76 -19.23
C LEU A 13 0.69 -16.17 -18.73
N TRP A 14 0.54 -17.19 -19.57
CA TRP A 14 0.69 -18.61 -19.24
C TRP A 14 2.05 -19.00 -18.63
N PRO A 15 3.20 -18.48 -19.11
CA PRO A 15 4.50 -18.77 -18.50
C PRO A 15 4.61 -18.29 -17.04
N LYS A 16 3.92 -17.19 -16.69
CA LYS A 16 3.89 -16.65 -15.32
C LYS A 16 3.03 -17.51 -14.39
N VAL A 17 1.98 -18.15 -14.90
CA VAL A 17 1.04 -19.00 -14.13
C VAL A 17 1.60 -20.40 -13.84
N ILE A 18 2.25 -21.04 -14.83
CA ILE A 18 2.82 -22.40 -14.68
C ILE A 18 3.90 -22.46 -13.61
N ARG A 19 4.62 -21.37 -13.38
CA ARG A 19 5.71 -21.28 -12.40
C ARG A 19 5.27 -21.58 -10.95
N SER A 20 3.97 -21.57 -10.67
CA SER A 20 3.41 -21.91 -9.35
C SER A 20 3.23 -23.41 -9.09
N LYS A 21 3.36 -24.29 -10.09
CA LYS A 21 2.89 -25.70 -10.04
C LYS A 21 3.90 -26.77 -9.61
N ARG A 22 5.21 -26.50 -9.46
CA ARG A 22 6.17 -27.47 -8.88
C ARG A 22 6.53 -27.10 -7.46
N ARG A 23 5.76 -27.56 -6.47
CA ARG A 23 5.98 -27.22 -5.05
C ARG A 23 5.72 -28.40 -4.12
N SER A 24 6.60 -28.57 -3.13
CA SER A 24 6.63 -29.72 -2.20
C SER A 24 5.46 -29.73 -1.21
N THR A 25 5.19 -30.88 -0.58
CA THR A 25 4.10 -31.07 0.40
C THR A 25 4.19 -30.12 1.59
N ALA A 26 5.40 -29.85 2.10
CA ALA A 26 5.63 -28.88 3.18
C ALA A 26 5.19 -27.45 2.77
N GLN A 27 5.43 -27.05 1.52
CA GLN A 27 4.98 -25.76 1.00
C GLN A 27 3.46 -25.68 0.77
N ARG A 28 2.73 -26.80 0.76
CA ARG A 28 1.25 -26.78 0.72
C ARG A 28 0.67 -26.52 2.11
N LEU A 29 1.17 -27.21 3.13
CA LEU A 29 0.72 -27.06 4.52
C LEU A 29 0.91 -25.61 5.01
N THR A 30 2.07 -25.03 4.74
CA THR A 30 2.39 -23.64 5.06
C THR A 30 1.46 -22.65 4.35
N ARG A 31 1.03 -22.92 3.11
CA ARG A 31 0.03 -22.04 2.46
C ARG A 31 -1.34 -22.16 3.08
N LEU A 32 -1.75 -23.37 3.44
CA LEU A 32 -3.05 -23.60 4.06
C LEU A 32 -3.15 -22.83 5.39
N THR A 33 -2.10 -22.87 6.22
CA THR A 33 -2.06 -22.05 7.44
C THR A 33 -2.16 -20.56 7.15
N PHE A 34 -1.54 -20.06 6.08
CA PHE A 34 -1.62 -18.64 5.73
C PHE A 34 -2.98 -18.23 5.18
N VAL A 35 -3.62 -19.07 4.37
CA VAL A 35 -4.99 -18.84 3.92
C VAL A 35 -5.92 -18.79 5.13
N ILE A 36 -5.75 -19.67 6.11
CA ILE A 36 -6.53 -19.65 7.35
C ILE A 36 -6.32 -18.33 8.11
N VAL A 37 -5.08 -17.89 8.31
CA VAL A 37 -4.80 -16.61 9.01
C VAL A 37 -5.40 -15.43 8.24
N ALA A 38 -5.27 -15.40 6.91
CA ALA A 38 -5.85 -14.35 6.09
C ALA A 38 -7.39 -14.33 6.19
N LEU A 39 -8.04 -15.51 6.20
CA LEU A 39 -9.48 -15.64 6.39
C LEU A 39 -9.91 -15.20 7.81
N LEU A 40 -9.12 -15.49 8.83
CA LEU A 40 -9.39 -15.02 10.20
C LEU A 40 -9.32 -13.50 10.29
N ILE A 41 -8.31 -12.87 9.67
CA ILE A 41 -8.20 -11.41 9.60
C ILE A 41 -9.39 -10.82 8.82
N ALA A 42 -9.73 -11.39 7.67
CA ALA A 42 -10.86 -10.98 6.86
C ALA A 42 -12.18 -11.09 7.65
N TYR A 43 -12.38 -12.18 8.41
CA TYR A 43 -13.52 -12.35 9.30
C TYR A 43 -13.54 -11.29 10.40
N GLY A 44 -12.40 -10.98 11.02
CA GLY A 44 -12.28 -9.92 12.02
C GLY A 44 -12.68 -8.55 11.46
N ILE A 45 -12.19 -8.19 10.27
CA ILE A 45 -12.57 -6.95 9.58
C ILE A 45 -14.07 -6.94 9.28
N HIS A 46 -14.62 -8.04 8.76
CA HIS A 46 -16.04 -8.16 8.49
C HIS A 46 -16.87 -7.99 9.76
N ALA A 47 -16.53 -8.69 10.85
CA ALA A 47 -17.24 -8.61 12.12
C ALA A 47 -17.21 -7.21 12.72
N ALA A 48 -16.04 -6.55 12.73
CA ALA A 48 -15.89 -5.18 13.20
C ALA A 48 -16.70 -4.19 12.33
N SER A 49 -16.71 -4.39 11.01
CA SER A 49 -17.48 -3.56 10.08
C SER A 49 -18.98 -3.76 10.28
N VAL A 50 -19.45 -5.00 10.47
CA VAL A 50 -20.87 -5.28 10.77
C VAL A 50 -21.28 -4.62 12.08
N TRP A 51 -20.45 -4.70 13.12
CA TRP A 51 -20.71 -4.04 14.40
C TRP A 51 -20.84 -2.52 14.22
N PHE A 52 -19.86 -1.88 13.57
CA PHE A 52 -19.86 -0.44 13.34
C PHE A 52 -21.07 0.02 12.50
N LEU A 53 -21.34 -0.67 11.38
CA LEU A 53 -22.45 -0.33 10.50
C LEU A 53 -23.82 -0.54 11.17
N ARG A 54 -23.96 -1.52 12.07
CA ARG A 54 -25.19 -1.68 12.88
C ARG A 54 -25.39 -0.52 13.86
N VAL A 55 -24.31 -0.07 14.52
CA VAL A 55 -24.36 1.11 15.39
C VAL A 55 -24.83 2.33 14.58
N CYS A 56 -24.28 2.54 13.39
CA CYS A 56 -24.69 3.62 12.49
C CYS A 56 -26.15 3.48 11.99
N TYR A 57 -26.58 2.27 11.64
CA TYR A 57 -27.91 2.02 11.10
C TYR A 57 -29.01 2.17 12.16
N ASN A 58 -28.71 1.89 13.43
CA ASN A 58 -29.65 2.02 14.55
C ASN A 58 -29.85 3.46 15.03
N VAL A 59 -29.21 4.46 14.42
CA VAL A 59 -29.47 5.87 14.70
C VAL A 59 -30.82 6.26 14.09
N GLU A 60 -31.76 6.68 14.94
CA GLU A 60 -33.13 7.05 14.53
C GLU A 60 -33.12 8.11 13.41
N VAL A 61 -34.05 7.98 12.44
CA VAL A 61 -34.29 8.89 11.31
C VAL A 61 -33.20 8.92 10.22
N VAL A 62 -31.91 8.77 10.54
CA VAL A 62 -30.78 9.00 9.59
C VAL A 62 -30.06 7.71 9.17
N GLY A 63 -30.28 6.58 9.86
CA GLY A 63 -29.54 5.32 9.67
C GLY A 63 -29.35 4.87 8.20
N PRO A 64 -30.41 4.76 7.38
CA PRO A 64 -30.28 4.34 5.97
C PRO A 64 -29.50 5.33 5.09
N LEU A 65 -29.69 6.64 5.29
CA LEU A 65 -28.93 7.68 4.56
C LEU A 65 -27.45 7.64 4.93
N LEU A 66 -27.16 7.46 6.22
CA LEU A 66 -25.79 7.31 6.72
C LEU A 66 -25.10 6.09 6.11
N LEU A 67 -25.81 4.96 6.02
CA LEU A 67 -25.29 3.74 5.40
C LEU A 67 -24.92 3.95 3.93
N ARG A 68 -25.79 4.61 3.14
CA ARG A 68 -25.50 4.97 1.73
C ARG A 68 -24.27 5.88 1.64
N ARG A 69 -24.17 6.90 2.50
CA ARG A 69 -23.05 7.86 2.48
C ARG A 69 -21.72 7.21 2.87
N LEU A 70 -21.73 6.30 3.85
CA LEU A 70 -20.54 5.54 4.23
C LEU A 70 -20.07 4.63 3.09
N LEU A 71 -21.01 4.00 2.37
CA LEU A 71 -20.68 3.23 1.17
C LEU A 71 -20.04 4.11 0.10
N ASP A 72 -20.58 5.30 -0.13
CA ASP A 72 -20.08 6.26 -1.12
C ASP A 72 -18.65 6.71 -0.83
N VAL A 73 -18.37 7.12 0.41
CA VAL A 73 -17.03 7.51 0.86
C VAL A 73 -16.07 6.33 0.74
N MET A 74 -16.50 5.12 1.12
CA MET A 74 -15.69 3.92 1.01
C MET A 74 -15.31 3.64 -0.45
N LEU A 75 -16.27 3.64 -1.37
CA LEU A 75 -16.02 3.36 -2.80
C LEU A 75 -15.20 4.47 -3.46
N LEU A 76 -15.36 5.73 -3.04
CA LEU A 76 -14.54 6.84 -3.48
C LEU A 76 -13.08 6.67 -3.04
N VAL A 77 -12.83 6.39 -1.76
CA VAL A 77 -11.48 6.10 -1.25
C VAL A 77 -10.86 4.92 -1.98
N MET A 78 -11.66 3.88 -2.23
CA MET A 78 -11.23 2.70 -2.99
C MET A 78 -10.79 3.08 -4.41
N LEU A 79 -11.61 3.87 -5.12
CA LEU A 79 -11.32 4.37 -6.46
C LEU A 79 -10.05 5.23 -6.49
N SER A 80 -9.88 6.14 -5.53
CA SER A 80 -8.73 7.04 -5.45
C SER A 80 -7.42 6.28 -5.22
N VAL A 81 -7.41 5.35 -4.25
CA VAL A 81 -6.23 4.51 -3.97
C VAL A 81 -5.88 3.66 -5.19
N LEU A 82 -6.87 3.08 -5.86
CA LEU A 82 -6.65 2.31 -7.09
C LEU A 82 -6.11 3.18 -8.23
N LEU A 83 -6.59 4.41 -8.41
CA LEU A 83 -6.13 5.29 -9.48
C LEU A 83 -4.66 5.69 -9.28
N ILE A 84 -4.29 6.06 -8.05
CA ILE A 84 -2.90 6.37 -7.69
C ILE A 84 -2.01 5.13 -7.88
N SER A 85 -2.43 3.99 -7.36
CA SER A 85 -1.67 2.73 -7.48
C SER A 85 -1.47 2.34 -8.93
N ASN A 86 -2.52 2.39 -9.74
CA ASN A 86 -2.46 2.02 -11.15
C ASN A 86 -1.58 2.97 -11.97
N LEU A 87 -1.55 4.27 -11.65
CA LEU A 87 -0.65 5.20 -12.32
C LEU A 87 0.83 4.88 -12.02
N VAL A 88 1.15 4.58 -10.76
CA VAL A 88 2.53 4.23 -10.36
C VAL A 88 2.97 2.90 -10.98
N THR A 89 2.09 1.90 -10.98
CA THR A 89 2.43 0.56 -11.51
C THR A 89 2.45 0.50 -13.03
N ALA A 90 1.62 1.31 -13.72
CA ALA A 90 1.55 1.35 -15.18
C ALA A 90 2.92 1.62 -15.82
N LEU A 91 3.66 2.61 -15.32
CA LEU A 91 4.98 2.95 -15.89
C LEU A 91 5.94 1.77 -15.82
N SER A 92 6.04 1.15 -14.64
CA SER A 92 6.92 -0.01 -14.42
C SER A 92 6.51 -1.23 -15.25
N SER A 93 5.20 -1.46 -15.42
CA SER A 93 4.70 -2.66 -16.09
C SER A 93 4.64 -2.54 -17.62
N PHE A 94 4.43 -1.35 -18.17
CA PHE A 94 4.25 -1.14 -19.62
C PHE A 94 5.52 -0.71 -20.33
N PHE A 95 6.47 -0.05 -19.65
CA PHE A 95 7.62 0.58 -20.29
C PHE A 95 8.99 0.20 -19.71
N LEU A 96 9.05 -0.27 -18.45
CA LEU A 96 10.32 -0.63 -17.79
C LEU A 96 10.44 -2.13 -17.43
N ALA A 97 9.54 -2.97 -17.93
CA ALA A 97 9.60 -4.40 -17.65
C ALA A 97 10.71 -5.09 -18.49
N ASP A 98 11.48 -5.99 -17.89
CA ASP A 98 12.64 -6.64 -18.56
C ASP A 98 12.18 -7.56 -19.71
N ASP A 99 10.98 -8.14 -19.59
CA ASP A 99 10.36 -8.98 -20.62
C ASP A 99 9.83 -8.16 -21.81
N LEU A 100 9.80 -6.83 -21.74
CA LEU A 100 9.25 -5.98 -22.79
C LEU A 100 10.08 -6.04 -24.08
N GLU A 101 11.42 -6.08 -24.00
CA GLU A 101 12.28 -6.18 -25.19
C GLU A 101 11.97 -7.44 -25.99
N LEU A 102 11.81 -8.57 -25.29
CA LEU A 102 11.44 -9.85 -25.90
C LEU A 102 10.02 -9.81 -26.48
N LEU A 103 9.05 -9.24 -25.75
CA LEU A 103 7.66 -9.17 -26.18
C LEU A 103 7.45 -8.23 -27.38
N VAL A 104 8.26 -7.19 -27.52
CA VAL A 104 8.24 -6.26 -28.67
C VAL A 104 8.93 -6.87 -29.89
N ALA A 105 9.95 -7.70 -29.70
CA ALA A 105 10.60 -8.45 -30.78
C ALA A 105 9.73 -9.61 -31.31
N ALA A 106 8.85 -10.16 -30.46
CA ALA A 106 7.90 -11.19 -30.85
C ALA A 106 6.77 -10.60 -31.75
N PRO A 107 6.18 -11.38 -32.67
CA PRO A 107 5.09 -10.95 -33.55
C PRO A 107 3.74 -10.86 -32.79
N ILE A 108 3.71 -10.10 -31.69
CA ILE A 108 2.53 -9.89 -30.85
C ILE A 108 1.88 -8.56 -31.23
N PRO A 109 0.58 -8.54 -31.57
CA PRO A 109 -0.10 -7.29 -31.89
C PRO A 109 -0.20 -6.38 -30.64
N PRO A 110 -0.06 -5.04 -30.78
CA PRO A 110 -0.09 -4.11 -29.63
C PRO A 110 -1.35 -4.21 -28.76
N ARG A 111 -2.49 -4.61 -29.34
CA ARG A 111 -3.75 -4.82 -28.63
C ARG A 111 -3.66 -5.98 -27.64
N THR A 112 -3.06 -7.10 -28.04
CA THR A 112 -2.86 -8.26 -27.17
C THR A 112 -1.84 -7.95 -26.09
N LEU A 113 -0.75 -7.24 -26.44
CA LEU A 113 0.23 -6.78 -25.47
C LEU A 113 -0.42 -5.87 -24.41
N PHE A 114 -1.22 -4.88 -24.86
CA PHE A 114 -1.95 -4.00 -23.95
C PHE A 114 -2.91 -4.77 -23.06
N ALA A 115 -3.74 -5.66 -23.62
CA ALA A 115 -4.71 -6.43 -22.84
C ALA A 115 -4.04 -7.34 -21.81
N ALA A 116 -2.93 -8.01 -22.18
CA ALA A 116 -2.18 -8.84 -21.25
C ALA A 116 -1.59 -8.03 -20.08
N ARG A 117 -0.97 -6.88 -20.36
CA ARG A 117 -0.43 -5.98 -19.33
C ARG A 117 -1.53 -5.33 -18.50
N PHE A 118 -2.66 -4.99 -19.12
CA PHE A 118 -3.82 -4.42 -18.43
C PHE A 118 -4.39 -5.40 -17.41
N VAL A 119 -4.56 -6.67 -17.77
CA VAL A 119 -5.03 -7.71 -16.84
C VAL A 119 -4.02 -7.91 -15.71
N GLU A 120 -2.72 -8.00 -16.03
CA GLU A 120 -1.65 -8.07 -15.01
C GLU A 120 -1.71 -6.87 -14.05
N GLN A 121 -1.90 -5.66 -14.57
CA GLN A 121 -2.01 -4.43 -13.80
C GLN A 121 -3.26 -4.39 -12.91
N VAL A 122 -4.43 -4.74 -13.44
CA VAL A 122 -5.69 -4.79 -12.67
C VAL A 122 -5.54 -5.76 -11.49
N LEU A 123 -5.02 -6.96 -11.74
CA LEU A 123 -4.83 -7.96 -10.69
C LEU A 123 -3.80 -7.50 -9.65
N HIS A 124 -2.68 -6.94 -10.08
CA HIS A 124 -1.58 -6.54 -9.21
C HIS A 124 -1.89 -5.27 -8.39
N SER A 125 -2.64 -4.32 -8.94
CA SER A 125 -3.02 -3.10 -8.21
C SER A 125 -4.22 -3.32 -7.29
N SER A 126 -5.10 -4.27 -7.60
CA SER A 126 -6.38 -4.43 -6.89
C SER A 126 -6.35 -5.45 -5.75
N TRP A 127 -5.36 -6.35 -5.68
CA TRP A 127 -5.40 -7.44 -4.69
C TRP A 127 -5.51 -6.94 -3.24
N MET A 128 -4.75 -5.90 -2.87
CA MET A 128 -4.74 -5.39 -1.49
C MET A 128 -6.05 -4.70 -1.18
N VAL A 129 -6.54 -3.91 -2.13
CA VAL A 129 -7.82 -3.22 -2.03
C VAL A 129 -8.98 -4.20 -1.88
N LEU A 130 -8.97 -5.32 -2.61
CA LEU A 130 -9.97 -6.37 -2.46
C LEU A 130 -9.84 -7.14 -1.16
N ALA A 131 -8.61 -7.46 -0.74
CA ALA A 131 -8.37 -8.21 0.51
C ALA A 131 -8.95 -7.49 1.74
N PHE A 132 -8.83 -6.16 1.79
CA PHE A 132 -9.38 -5.33 2.88
C PHE A 132 -10.80 -4.83 2.59
N GLY A 133 -11.13 -4.51 1.33
CA GLY A 133 -12.41 -3.93 0.93
C GLY A 133 -13.55 -4.93 0.88
N VAL A 134 -13.33 -6.16 0.40
CA VAL A 134 -14.39 -7.17 0.28
C VAL A 134 -15.03 -7.51 1.62
N PRO A 135 -14.30 -7.76 2.72
CA PRO A 135 -14.90 -7.98 4.04
C PRO A 135 -15.83 -6.86 4.50
N VAL A 136 -15.47 -5.61 4.21
CA VAL A 136 -16.26 -4.42 4.54
C VAL A 136 -17.49 -4.31 3.62
N LEU A 137 -17.34 -4.53 2.31
CA LEU A 137 -18.47 -4.55 1.37
C LEU A 137 -19.50 -5.64 1.74
N LEU A 138 -19.03 -6.82 2.14
CA LEU A 138 -19.91 -7.89 2.63
C LEU A 138 -20.63 -7.48 3.93
N ALA A 139 -20.02 -6.62 4.76
CA ALA A 139 -20.70 -6.08 5.93
C ALA A 139 -21.85 -5.14 5.54
N PHE A 140 -21.68 -4.31 4.52
CA PHE A 140 -22.78 -3.50 3.96
C PHE A 140 -23.93 -4.36 3.47
N ALA A 141 -23.65 -5.42 2.70
CA ALA A 141 -24.68 -6.35 2.24
C ALA A 141 -25.43 -7.04 3.39
N ARG A 142 -24.71 -7.37 4.48
CA ARG A 142 -25.31 -7.98 5.67
C ARG A 142 -26.22 -7.01 6.45
N VAL A 143 -25.83 -5.74 6.56
CA VAL A 143 -26.62 -4.72 7.28
C VAL A 143 -27.80 -4.22 6.45
N ALA A 144 -27.64 -4.14 5.11
CA ALA A 144 -28.70 -3.75 4.19
C ALA A 144 -29.91 -4.72 4.16
N GLY A 145 -29.75 -5.95 4.66
CA GLY A 145 -30.86 -6.86 4.96
C GLY A 145 -31.51 -7.55 3.76
N THR A 146 -30.90 -7.51 2.58
CA THR A 146 -31.41 -8.12 1.34
C THR A 146 -30.35 -8.97 0.63
N PRO A 147 -30.67 -10.19 0.13
CA PRO A 147 -29.69 -11.04 -0.59
C PRO A 147 -29.19 -10.44 -1.91
N TRP A 148 -29.99 -9.61 -2.58
CA TRP A 148 -29.64 -8.99 -3.86
C TRP A 148 -28.42 -8.07 -3.79
N THR A 149 -28.14 -7.50 -2.61
CA THR A 149 -26.95 -6.66 -2.37
C THR A 149 -25.65 -7.41 -2.64
N TYR A 150 -25.56 -8.70 -2.28
CA TYR A 150 -24.38 -9.52 -2.57
C TYR A 150 -24.17 -9.67 -4.08
N GLY A 151 -25.24 -9.87 -4.85
CA GLY A 151 -25.19 -9.93 -6.31
C GLY A 151 -24.74 -8.60 -6.91
N ALA A 152 -25.30 -7.48 -6.44
CA ALA A 152 -24.92 -6.14 -6.88
C ALA A 152 -23.43 -5.87 -6.64
N LEU A 153 -22.89 -6.26 -5.48
CA LEU A 153 -21.45 -6.14 -5.19
C LEU A 153 -20.59 -6.93 -6.16
N VAL A 154 -20.93 -8.19 -6.45
CA VAL A 154 -20.17 -9.04 -7.36
C VAL A 154 -20.11 -8.45 -8.77
N VAL A 155 -21.18 -7.79 -9.22
CA VAL A 155 -21.26 -7.22 -10.58
C VAL A 155 -20.71 -5.79 -10.65
N ALA A 156 -20.80 -5.00 -9.58
CA ALA A 156 -20.34 -3.61 -9.56
C ALA A 156 -18.83 -3.45 -9.28
N VAL A 157 -18.23 -4.35 -8.49
CA VAL A 157 -16.80 -4.27 -8.15
C VAL A 157 -15.87 -4.42 -9.38
N PRO A 158 -16.05 -5.40 -10.29
CA PRO A 158 -15.15 -5.57 -11.42
C PRO A 158 -14.95 -4.32 -12.30
N PRO A 159 -16.00 -3.63 -12.80
CA PRO A 159 -15.81 -2.43 -13.60
C PRO A 159 -15.21 -1.28 -12.78
N LEU A 160 -15.46 -1.21 -11.47
CA LEU A 160 -14.85 -0.22 -10.57
C LEU A 160 -13.33 -0.42 -10.43
N LEU A 161 -12.81 -1.65 -10.60
CA LEU A 161 -11.37 -1.93 -10.67
C LEU A 161 -10.77 -1.59 -12.04
N MET A 162 -11.54 -1.79 -13.12
CA MET A 162 -11.08 -1.59 -14.50
C MET A 162 -10.89 -0.11 -14.86
N VAL A 163 -11.82 0.76 -14.43
CA VAL A 163 -11.75 2.20 -14.74
C VAL A 163 -10.43 2.86 -14.29
N PRO A 164 -10.00 2.76 -13.01
CA PRO A 164 -8.74 3.38 -12.56
C PRO A 164 -7.51 2.77 -13.25
N ALA A 165 -7.53 1.48 -13.60
CA ALA A 165 -6.45 0.86 -14.38
C ALA A 165 -6.38 1.42 -15.81
N ALA A 166 -7.53 1.65 -16.45
CA ALA A 166 -7.61 2.18 -17.80
C ALA A 166 -7.18 3.65 -17.84
N VAL A 167 -7.63 4.44 -16.86
CA VAL A 167 -7.21 5.83 -16.71
C VAL A 167 -5.71 5.92 -16.39
N GLY A 168 -5.21 5.12 -15.45
CA GLY A 168 -3.79 5.10 -15.07
C GLY A 168 -2.87 4.71 -16.23
N SER A 169 -3.25 3.69 -17.02
CA SER A 169 -2.50 3.29 -18.22
C SER A 169 -2.56 4.36 -19.32
N LEU A 170 -3.72 4.95 -19.58
CA LEU A 170 -3.88 6.05 -20.55
C LEU A 170 -2.99 7.24 -20.19
N VAL A 171 -3.06 7.72 -18.95
CA VAL A 171 -2.24 8.84 -18.46
C VAL A 171 -0.76 8.52 -18.59
N THR A 172 -0.34 7.31 -18.25
CA THR A 172 1.07 6.88 -18.38
C THR A 172 1.54 6.93 -19.84
N VAL A 173 0.75 6.42 -20.78
CA VAL A 173 1.07 6.49 -22.22
C VAL A 173 1.21 7.94 -22.68
N LEU A 174 0.28 8.82 -22.28
CA LEU A 174 0.33 10.25 -22.61
C LEU A 174 1.56 10.95 -22.00
N LEU A 175 1.95 10.59 -20.78
CA LEU A 175 3.12 11.16 -20.11
C LEU A 175 4.44 10.71 -20.75
N VAL A 176 4.60 9.41 -21.03
CA VAL A 176 5.82 8.86 -21.66
C VAL A 176 5.99 9.34 -23.09
N THR A 177 4.88 9.59 -23.78
CA THR A 177 4.92 10.12 -25.14
C THR A 177 5.21 11.60 -25.17
N SER A 178 4.82 12.39 -24.17
CA SER A 178 5.11 13.83 -24.12
C SER A 178 6.48 14.14 -23.52
N LEU A 179 6.98 13.31 -22.60
CA LEU A 179 8.18 13.60 -21.81
C LEU A 179 9.18 12.42 -21.79
N PRO A 180 10.50 12.67 -21.70
CA PRO A 180 11.50 11.61 -21.55
C PRO A 180 11.26 10.79 -20.28
N ALA A 181 11.37 9.45 -20.34
CA ALA A 181 11.00 8.55 -19.24
C ALA A 181 11.68 8.86 -17.89
N ALA A 182 12.91 9.41 -17.91
CA ALA A 182 13.59 9.85 -16.69
C ALA A 182 12.84 10.96 -15.94
N ARG A 183 12.18 11.89 -16.65
CA ARG A 183 11.33 12.94 -16.04
C ARG A 183 9.95 12.44 -15.67
N VAL A 184 9.44 11.44 -16.38
CA VAL A 184 8.14 10.82 -16.05
C VAL A 184 8.20 10.25 -14.64
N ARG A 185 9.34 9.67 -14.24
CA ARG A 185 9.55 9.15 -12.89
C ARG A 185 9.42 10.24 -11.80
N ASP A 186 10.05 11.39 -12.00
CA ASP A 186 9.97 12.52 -11.06
C ASP A 186 8.57 13.16 -11.06
N LEU A 187 7.91 13.21 -12.21
CA LEU A 187 6.54 13.71 -12.35
C LEU A 187 5.48 12.76 -11.80
N VAL A 188 5.70 11.45 -11.82
CA VAL A 188 4.81 10.50 -11.13
C VAL A 188 4.83 10.78 -9.63
N VAL A 189 6.00 11.08 -9.04
CA VAL A 189 6.07 11.50 -7.63
C VAL A 189 5.30 12.81 -7.39
N ALA A 190 5.51 13.82 -8.24
CA ALA A 190 4.79 15.09 -8.15
C ALA A 190 3.28 14.93 -8.33
N PHE A 191 2.85 14.11 -9.29
CA PHE A 191 1.45 13.80 -9.53
C PHE A 191 0.83 13.06 -8.34
N VAL A 192 1.51 12.07 -7.77
CA VAL A 192 1.04 11.37 -6.56
C VAL A 192 0.84 12.36 -5.41
N PHE A 193 1.77 13.31 -5.25
CA PHE A 193 1.65 14.37 -4.25
C PHE A 193 0.45 15.29 -4.51
N VAL A 194 0.25 15.74 -5.76
CA VAL A 194 -0.91 16.55 -6.14
C VAL A 194 -2.23 15.77 -5.99
N ALA A 195 -2.28 14.52 -6.43
CA ALA A 195 -3.44 13.65 -6.31
C ALA A 195 -3.79 13.42 -4.83
N PHE A 196 -2.78 13.34 -3.95
CA PHE A 196 -3.00 13.27 -2.52
C PHE A 196 -3.56 14.58 -1.95
N ILE A 197 -3.04 15.74 -2.36
CA ILE A 197 -3.60 17.05 -1.97
C ILE A 197 -5.05 17.16 -2.43
N VAL A 198 -5.36 16.79 -3.67
CA VAL A 198 -6.72 16.79 -4.21
C VAL A 198 -7.61 15.83 -3.43
N LEU A 199 -7.13 14.63 -3.10
CA LEU A 199 -7.87 13.68 -2.26
C LEU A 199 -8.15 14.26 -0.86
N TYR A 200 -7.14 14.89 -0.23
CA TYR A 200 -7.31 15.53 1.06
C TYR A 200 -8.35 16.66 0.99
N ILE A 201 -8.28 17.51 -0.04
CA ILE A 201 -9.27 18.56 -0.27
C ILE A 201 -10.65 17.94 -0.52
N ALA A 202 -10.76 16.90 -1.34
CA ALA A 202 -12.03 16.24 -1.62
C ALA A 202 -12.66 15.65 -0.36
N VAL A 203 -11.87 14.98 0.50
CA VAL A 203 -12.35 14.48 1.80
C VAL A 203 -12.76 15.64 2.72
N ARG A 204 -12.05 16.77 2.67
CA ARG A 204 -12.37 17.95 3.48
C ARG A 204 -13.63 18.68 2.99
N LEU A 205 -13.85 18.73 1.68
CA LEU A 205 -15.08 19.28 1.07
C LEU A 205 -16.33 18.49 1.46
N VAL A 206 -16.17 17.22 1.86
CA VAL A 206 -17.26 16.40 2.40
C VAL A 206 -17.64 16.83 3.84
N GLU A 207 -16.90 17.75 4.45
CA GLU A 207 -17.16 18.30 5.80
C GLU A 207 -17.48 17.21 6.85
N PRO A 208 -16.57 16.25 7.11
CA PRO A 208 -16.84 15.18 8.07
C PRO A 208 -17.19 15.68 9.49
N GLU A 209 -16.88 16.95 9.77
CA GLU A 209 -17.04 17.66 11.04
C GLU A 209 -18.51 17.97 11.38
N ARG A 210 -19.38 18.13 10.36
CA ARG A 210 -20.82 18.35 10.58
C ARG A 210 -21.55 17.10 11.07
N PHE A 211 -21.00 15.90 10.85
CA PHE A 211 -21.65 14.65 11.21
C PHE A 211 -21.68 14.35 12.71
N ILE A 212 -20.89 15.07 13.53
CA ILE A 212 -20.67 14.75 14.95
C ILE A 212 -21.13 15.89 15.88
N ASN A 213 -21.51 17.07 15.35
CA ASN A 213 -21.94 18.21 16.16
C ASN A 213 -23.45 18.15 16.49
N PRO A 214 -23.85 18.14 17.78
CA PRO A 214 -25.25 18.12 18.22
C PRO A 214 -26.07 19.37 17.81
N GLU A 215 -25.42 20.51 17.55
CA GLU A 215 -26.08 21.78 17.25
C GLU A 215 -26.61 21.85 15.79
N GLY A 216 -26.14 20.99 14.89
CA GLY A 216 -26.61 20.91 13.49
C GLY A 216 -28.03 20.32 13.35
N PHE A 217 -28.57 19.71 14.41
CA PHE A 217 -29.93 19.17 14.44
C PHE A 217 -31.02 20.25 14.44
N ALA A 218 -30.69 21.50 14.79
CA ALA A 218 -31.64 22.62 14.81
C ALA A 218 -32.21 22.96 13.42
N SER A 219 -31.56 22.53 12.33
CA SER A 219 -32.15 22.52 11.00
C SER A 219 -31.99 21.12 10.37
N MET A 220 -32.72 20.14 10.89
CA MET A 220 -32.78 18.77 10.38
C MET A 220 -32.88 18.73 8.83
N VAL A 221 -33.59 19.67 8.23
CA VAL A 221 -33.74 19.82 6.76
C VAL A 221 -32.42 20.16 6.06
N THR A 222 -31.64 21.12 6.57
CA THR A 222 -30.33 21.50 6.01
C THR A 222 -29.28 20.40 6.22
N PHE A 223 -29.36 19.68 7.34
CA PHE A 223 -28.52 18.52 7.62
C PHE A 223 -28.85 17.35 6.68
N LEU A 224 -30.13 17.00 6.51
CA LEU A 224 -30.57 15.98 5.54
C LEU A 224 -30.23 16.36 4.09
N ALA A 225 -30.29 17.65 3.74
CA ALA A 225 -29.86 18.16 2.44
C ALA A 225 -28.35 17.96 2.20
N SER A 226 -27.51 18.04 3.24
CA SER A 226 -26.07 17.76 3.14
C SER A 226 -25.74 16.28 2.85
N PHE A 227 -26.58 15.34 3.33
CA PHE A 227 -26.49 13.91 2.96
C PHE A 227 -26.99 13.61 1.55
N SER A 228 -27.83 14.50 1.01
CA SER A 228 -28.42 14.37 -0.32
C SER A 228 -27.55 14.97 -1.43
N ALA A 229 -26.48 15.69 -1.08
CA ALA A 229 -25.58 16.31 -2.03
C ALA A 229 -24.88 15.23 -2.89
N PRO A 230 -25.13 15.18 -4.22
CA PRO A 230 -24.53 14.19 -5.10
C PRO A 230 -23.00 14.34 -5.09
N SER A 231 -22.32 13.28 -4.70
CA SER A 231 -20.88 13.12 -4.86
C SER A 231 -20.56 13.02 -6.35
N GLY A 232 -20.37 14.14 -7.05
CA GLY A 232 -19.95 14.19 -8.46
C GLY A 232 -20.66 13.19 -9.40
N PRO A 233 -21.72 13.59 -10.12
CA PRO A 233 -22.59 12.69 -10.91
C PRO A 233 -21.85 11.79 -11.93
N PHE A 234 -20.64 12.18 -12.32
CA PHE A 234 -19.82 11.50 -13.33
C PHE A 234 -18.74 10.57 -12.75
N LEU A 235 -18.69 10.39 -11.42
CA LEU A 235 -17.70 9.53 -10.80
C LEU A 235 -18.13 8.05 -10.84
N PRO A 236 -17.23 7.12 -11.23
CA PRO A 236 -17.51 5.69 -11.20
C PRO A 236 -17.88 5.16 -9.82
N SER A 237 -17.32 5.76 -8.76
CA SER A 237 -17.68 5.42 -7.38
C SER A 237 -19.14 5.74 -7.10
N HIS A 238 -19.65 6.86 -7.60
CA HIS A 238 -21.05 7.25 -7.44
C HIS A 238 -22.00 6.30 -8.18
N TRP A 239 -21.67 5.92 -9.43
CA TRP A 239 -22.45 4.93 -10.18
C TRP A 239 -22.50 3.59 -9.46
N ALA A 240 -21.36 3.15 -8.89
CA ALA A 240 -21.30 1.94 -8.09
C ALA A 240 -22.13 2.05 -6.80
N THR A 241 -22.02 3.16 -6.07
CA THR A 241 -22.82 3.44 -4.87
C THR A 241 -24.30 3.34 -5.18
N SER A 242 -24.78 4.06 -6.21
CA SER A 242 -26.21 4.09 -6.57
C SER A 242 -26.72 2.73 -7.05
N ALA A 243 -25.90 1.96 -7.79
CA ALA A 243 -26.24 0.61 -8.21
C ALA A 243 -26.33 -0.40 -7.04
N ILE A 244 -25.49 -0.23 -6.00
CA ILE A 244 -25.50 -1.10 -4.82
C ILE A 244 -26.61 -0.66 -3.86
N SER A 245 -26.71 0.64 -3.56
CA SER A 245 -27.68 1.16 -2.59
C SER A 245 -29.11 0.98 -3.05
N SER A 246 -29.40 0.95 -4.36
CA SER A 246 -30.75 0.65 -4.87
C SER A 246 -31.28 -0.73 -4.43
N THR A 247 -30.40 -1.64 -3.98
CA THR A 247 -30.78 -2.97 -3.51
C THR A 247 -31.03 -3.02 -1.99
N PHE A 248 -30.83 -1.92 -1.26
CA PHE A 248 -31.10 -1.88 0.18
C PHE A 248 -32.60 -1.96 0.46
N ARG A 249 -32.98 -2.53 1.61
CA ARG A 249 -34.38 -2.78 1.98
C ARG A 249 -35.26 -1.52 1.91
N ASP A 250 -34.72 -0.36 2.30
CA ASP A 250 -35.48 0.90 2.44
C ASP A 250 -35.23 1.87 1.27
N SER A 251 -34.70 1.39 0.14
CA SER A 251 -34.33 2.25 -0.98
C SER A 251 -35.49 2.57 -1.91
N ALA A 252 -35.68 3.86 -2.18
CA ALA A 252 -36.69 4.38 -3.10
C ALA A 252 -36.15 4.65 -4.53
N GLU A 253 -34.92 4.23 -4.85
CA GLU A 253 -34.24 4.55 -6.12
C GLU A 253 -34.59 3.51 -7.22
N PRO A 254 -35.42 3.85 -8.23
CA PRO A 254 -35.94 2.87 -9.18
C PRO A 254 -34.93 2.42 -10.25
N ALA A 255 -33.77 3.07 -10.33
CA ALA A 255 -32.88 3.04 -11.50
C ALA A 255 -31.47 2.48 -11.25
N GLY A 256 -31.27 1.65 -10.21
CA GLY A 256 -29.95 1.09 -9.90
C GLY A 256 -29.29 0.30 -11.03
N TRP A 257 -30.09 -0.39 -11.85
CA TRP A 257 -29.60 -1.15 -13.00
C TRP A 257 -29.05 -0.25 -14.12
N LEU A 258 -29.58 0.97 -14.28
CA LEU A 258 -29.05 1.97 -15.23
C LEU A 258 -27.67 2.42 -14.77
N MET A 259 -27.50 2.69 -13.47
CA MET A 259 -26.20 3.06 -12.92
C MET A 259 -25.19 1.92 -13.08
N LEU A 260 -25.61 0.67 -12.90
CA LEU A 260 -24.77 -0.49 -13.18
C LEU A 260 -24.36 -0.57 -14.67
N ALA A 261 -25.30 -0.32 -15.60
CA ALA A 261 -25.02 -0.28 -17.03
C ALA A 261 -24.06 0.86 -17.41
N THR A 262 -24.22 2.05 -16.83
CA THR A 262 -23.28 3.17 -17.03
C THR A 262 -21.89 2.85 -16.50
N LEU A 263 -21.77 2.11 -15.40
CA LEU A 263 -20.48 1.69 -14.84
C LEU A 263 -19.76 0.70 -15.77
N TRP A 264 -20.45 -0.30 -16.29
CA TRP A 264 -19.88 -1.28 -17.24
C TRP A 264 -19.53 -0.65 -18.59
N THR A 265 -20.41 0.17 -19.15
CA THR A 265 -20.16 0.88 -20.41
C THR A 265 -19.02 1.90 -20.24
N GLY A 266 -18.93 2.60 -19.11
CA GLY A 266 -17.82 3.48 -18.76
C GLY A 266 -16.48 2.75 -18.63
N ALA A 267 -16.47 1.57 -18.00
CA ALA A 267 -15.28 0.71 -17.93
C ALA A 267 -14.85 0.22 -19.32
N GLY A 268 -15.81 -0.20 -20.17
CA GLY A 268 -15.54 -0.61 -21.55
C GLY A 268 -15.00 0.54 -22.40
N ALA A 269 -15.62 1.73 -22.31
CA ALA A 269 -15.20 2.92 -23.05
C ALA A 269 -13.79 3.38 -22.66
N THR A 270 -13.49 3.47 -21.36
CA THR A 270 -12.17 3.87 -20.87
C THR A 270 -11.09 2.86 -21.29
N PHE A 271 -11.36 1.56 -21.23
CA PHE A 271 -10.45 0.52 -21.73
C PHE A 271 -10.22 0.64 -23.25
N ALA A 272 -11.28 0.85 -24.03
CA ALA A 272 -11.19 0.99 -25.48
C ALA A 272 -10.34 2.22 -25.86
N ILE A 273 -10.57 3.37 -25.21
CA ILE A 273 -9.78 4.59 -25.40
C ILE A 273 -8.30 4.35 -25.05
N ALA A 274 -8.02 3.76 -23.89
CA ALA A 274 -6.65 3.45 -23.47
C ALA A 274 -5.94 2.51 -24.45
N SER A 275 -6.63 1.47 -24.93
CA SER A 275 -6.11 0.51 -25.91
C SER A 275 -5.86 1.16 -27.29
N LEU A 276 -6.73 2.06 -27.74
CA LEU A 276 -6.55 2.81 -28.98
C LEU A 276 -5.37 3.78 -28.90
N CYS A 277 -5.27 4.54 -27.80
CA CYS A 277 -4.14 5.43 -27.54
C CYS A 277 -2.82 4.66 -27.47
N PHE A 278 -2.79 3.53 -26.74
CA PHE A 278 -1.64 2.65 -26.69
C PHE A 278 -1.26 2.16 -28.08
N ARG A 279 -2.19 1.60 -28.86
CA ARG A 279 -1.91 1.13 -30.22
C ARG A 279 -1.28 2.21 -31.11
N ARG A 280 -1.77 3.45 -31.04
CA ARG A 280 -1.27 4.57 -31.87
C ARG A 280 0.09 5.07 -31.39
N MET A 281 0.30 5.15 -30.08
CA MET A 281 1.42 5.89 -29.50
C MET A 281 2.54 4.99 -28.96
N PHE A 282 2.31 3.68 -28.86
CA PHE A 282 3.24 2.73 -28.22
C PHE A 282 4.65 2.76 -28.80
N ARG A 283 4.80 2.81 -30.14
CA ARG A 283 6.13 2.83 -30.76
C ARG A 283 6.94 4.07 -30.38
N ALA A 284 6.29 5.23 -30.41
CA ALA A 284 6.91 6.50 -30.00
C ALA A 284 7.23 6.50 -28.50
N ALA A 285 6.30 6.01 -27.68
CA ALA A 285 6.47 5.87 -26.24
C ALA A 285 7.64 4.95 -25.87
N PHE A 286 7.73 3.79 -26.53
CA PHE A 286 8.78 2.80 -26.32
C PHE A 286 10.16 3.33 -26.75
N SER A 287 10.27 3.97 -27.91
CA SER A 287 11.53 4.61 -28.33
C SER A 287 11.99 5.65 -27.29
N ARG A 288 11.09 6.52 -26.83
CA ARG A 288 11.38 7.55 -25.81
C ARG A 288 11.66 6.97 -24.42
N SER A 289 11.14 5.79 -24.09
CA SER A 289 11.46 5.13 -22.82
C SER A 289 12.85 4.50 -22.84
N GLN A 290 13.31 4.05 -24.01
CA GLN A 290 14.67 3.54 -24.21
C GLN A 290 15.71 4.66 -24.36
N GLU A 291 15.28 5.89 -24.65
CA GLU A 291 16.11 7.09 -24.51
C GLU A 291 16.38 7.42 -23.03
N GLY A 292 17.16 6.57 -22.36
CA GLY A 292 17.78 6.88 -21.08
C GLY A 292 18.62 8.14 -21.25
N ARG A 293 18.08 9.30 -20.87
CA ARG A 293 18.73 10.56 -21.20
C ARG A 293 20.04 10.68 -20.41
N LYS A 294 21.14 10.52 -21.15
CA LYS A 294 22.40 11.19 -20.90
C LYS A 294 22.10 12.59 -20.35
N VAL A 295 22.82 12.93 -19.29
CA VAL A 295 22.95 14.18 -18.52
C VAL A 295 23.11 15.45 -19.40
N ALA A 296 23.04 15.35 -20.73
CA ALA A 296 23.35 16.37 -21.73
C ALA A 296 22.43 17.63 -21.70
N ARG A 297 21.11 17.54 -21.53
CA ARG A 297 20.27 18.78 -21.61
C ARG A 297 20.34 19.66 -20.37
N LEU A 298 20.40 19.06 -19.18
CA LEU A 298 20.54 19.81 -17.93
C LEU A 298 21.97 20.31 -17.76
N SER A 299 23.00 19.54 -18.15
CA SER A 299 24.37 20.06 -18.22
C SER A 299 24.53 21.16 -19.27
N ARG A 300 23.85 21.11 -20.42
CA ARG A 300 23.80 22.22 -21.40
C ARG A 300 23.12 23.48 -20.85
N LEU A 301 22.06 23.32 -20.05
CA LEU A 301 21.39 24.47 -19.41
C LEU A 301 22.26 25.05 -18.28
N TRP A 302 22.88 24.18 -17.47
CA TRP A 302 23.78 24.56 -16.38
C TRP A 302 25.11 25.13 -16.87
N SER A 303 25.66 24.65 -17.98
CA SER A 303 26.86 25.23 -18.62
C SER A 303 26.56 26.58 -19.26
N ARG A 304 25.37 26.74 -19.88
CA ARG A 304 24.88 28.06 -20.30
C ARG A 304 24.69 29.03 -19.13
N LEU A 305 24.19 28.57 -17.99
CA LEU A 305 24.04 29.38 -16.79
C LEU A 305 25.38 29.68 -16.09
N LYS A 306 26.37 28.79 -16.20
CA LYS A 306 27.71 28.96 -15.61
C LYS A 306 28.75 29.58 -16.56
N GLY A 307 28.39 29.85 -17.82
CA GLY A 307 29.31 30.36 -18.84
C GLY A 307 30.42 29.38 -19.23
N GLU A 308 30.26 28.07 -18.98
CA GLU A 308 31.25 27.07 -19.37
C GLU A 308 31.06 26.65 -20.84
N PRO A 309 32.15 26.45 -21.61
CA PRO A 309 32.07 26.06 -23.01
C PRO A 309 31.33 24.72 -23.17
N LEU A 310 30.43 24.65 -24.16
CA LEU A 310 29.63 23.47 -24.45
C LEU A 310 30.55 22.33 -24.92
N PRO A 311 30.40 21.11 -24.39
CA PRO A 311 31.18 19.97 -24.86
C PRO A 311 30.80 19.65 -26.32
N GLU A 312 31.81 19.52 -27.19
CA GLU A 312 31.66 19.29 -28.62
C GLU A 312 30.83 18.04 -28.96
N GLU A 313 30.09 18.10 -30.08
CA GLU A 313 29.31 16.98 -30.60
C GLU A 313 30.24 15.83 -31.03
N GLY A 314 30.32 14.80 -30.19
CA GLY A 314 31.16 13.63 -30.44
C GLY A 314 32.16 13.33 -29.32
N ALA A 315 32.36 14.25 -28.38
CA ALA A 315 33.11 13.94 -27.18
C ALA A 315 32.43 12.78 -26.43
N GLU A 316 33.12 11.65 -26.28
CA GLU A 316 32.74 10.64 -25.30
C GLU A 316 32.52 11.38 -23.99
N ILE A 317 31.26 11.45 -23.55
CA ILE A 317 30.93 11.92 -22.21
C ILE A 317 31.47 10.85 -21.27
N ARG A 318 32.79 10.88 -21.00
CA ARG A 318 33.34 10.27 -19.80
C ARG A 318 32.57 10.91 -18.68
N ALA A 319 31.82 10.06 -17.96
CA ALA A 319 31.09 10.46 -16.77
C ALA A 319 31.97 11.42 -15.97
N PRO A 320 31.46 12.60 -15.58
CA PRO A 320 32.31 13.64 -14.98
C PRO A 320 33.10 12.98 -13.84
N GLY A 321 34.42 12.94 -14.03
CA GLY A 321 35.34 12.38 -13.07
C GLY A 321 35.05 13.02 -11.73
N ARG A 322 34.56 12.21 -10.79
CA ARG A 322 34.28 12.59 -9.40
C ARG A 322 35.57 13.10 -8.76
N ARG A 323 35.86 14.39 -8.88
CA ARG A 323 36.94 15.09 -8.17
C ARG A 323 36.46 16.28 -7.35
N GLY A 324 35.23 16.21 -6.86
CA GLY A 324 34.83 16.99 -5.68
C GLY A 324 34.81 16.06 -4.49
N ALA A 325 35.58 16.36 -3.44
CA ALA A 325 35.41 15.78 -2.11
C ALA A 325 34.03 16.20 -1.56
N ARG A 326 32.95 15.66 -2.14
CA ARG A 326 31.64 15.72 -1.49
C ARG A 326 31.80 14.95 -0.21
N VAL A 327 31.69 15.66 0.92
CA VAL A 327 31.41 15.05 2.22
C VAL A 327 30.30 14.06 1.97
N ASP A 328 30.64 12.76 2.03
CA ASP A 328 29.67 11.69 1.86
C ASP A 328 28.85 11.70 3.16
N TRP A 329 27.85 12.57 3.23
CA TRP A 329 26.98 12.72 4.40
C TRP A 329 26.41 11.37 4.85
N MET A 330 26.28 10.40 3.93
CA MET A 330 25.90 9.02 4.24
C MET A 330 26.98 8.28 5.03
N ARG A 331 28.27 8.49 4.76
CA ARG A 331 29.37 7.97 5.58
C ARG A 331 29.45 8.69 6.93
N VAL A 332 29.09 9.97 7.01
CA VAL A 332 29.00 10.73 8.27
C VAL A 332 27.87 10.20 9.15
N PHE A 333 26.66 10.02 8.60
CA PHE A 333 25.55 9.33 9.28
C PHE A 333 25.91 7.90 9.66
N GLY A 334 26.65 7.19 8.81
CA GLY A 334 27.16 5.85 9.11
C GLY A 334 28.15 5.80 10.27
N ARG A 335 28.74 6.93 10.71
CA ARG A 335 29.62 6.95 11.91
C ARG A 335 28.85 6.76 13.23
N VAL A 336 27.53 6.97 13.21
CA VAL A 336 26.66 6.72 14.38
C VAL A 336 26.45 5.22 14.61
N LEU A 337 26.77 4.38 13.62
CA LEU A 337 26.62 2.92 13.68
C LEU A 337 27.96 2.21 13.96
N PRO A 338 27.91 1.01 14.57
CA PRO A 338 29.12 0.23 14.86
C PRO A 338 29.97 -0.02 13.60
N ALA A 339 31.29 0.13 13.73
CA ALA A 339 32.23 -0.12 12.64
C ALA A 339 32.18 -1.60 12.20
N GLY A 340 32.15 -1.86 10.88
CA GLY A 340 32.16 -3.21 10.31
C GLY A 340 31.32 -3.35 9.03
N ALA A 341 31.18 -4.59 8.55
CA ALA A 341 30.44 -4.91 7.32
C ALA A 341 28.99 -4.36 7.33
N ALA A 342 28.34 -4.36 8.51
CA ALA A 342 26.98 -3.85 8.66
C ALA A 342 26.83 -2.36 8.28
N ARG A 343 27.84 -1.53 8.55
CA ARG A 343 27.84 -0.11 8.18
C ARG A 343 27.92 0.06 6.66
N GLU A 344 28.76 -0.72 5.98
CA GLU A 344 28.91 -0.63 4.52
C GLU A 344 27.65 -1.13 3.80
N PHE A 345 27.01 -2.19 4.31
CA PHE A 345 25.70 -2.62 3.83
C PHE A 345 24.63 -1.55 4.02
N LEU A 346 24.61 -0.87 5.17
CA LEU A 346 23.66 0.21 5.43
C LEU A 346 23.87 1.40 4.50
N VAL A 347 25.12 1.86 4.33
CA VAL A 347 25.45 2.97 3.41
C VAL A 347 25.07 2.61 1.98
N LYS A 348 25.27 1.35 1.57
CA LYS A 348 24.82 0.84 0.27
C LYS A 348 23.30 0.90 0.14
N ASP A 349 22.55 0.32 1.09
CA ASP A 349 21.08 0.25 1.03
C ASP A 349 20.46 1.65 1.07
N LEU A 350 21.00 2.57 1.86
CA LEU A 350 20.56 3.97 1.89
C LEU A 350 20.85 4.70 0.56
N LYS A 351 21.99 4.43 -0.07
CA LYS A 351 22.31 4.95 -1.41
C LYS A 351 21.36 4.40 -2.47
N LEU A 352 20.97 3.13 -2.39
CA LEU A 352 19.99 2.52 -3.28
C LEU A 352 18.61 3.15 -3.08
N LEU A 353 18.16 3.29 -1.83
CA LEU A 353 16.88 3.92 -1.49
C LEU A 353 16.78 5.36 -2.00
N LEU A 354 17.83 6.15 -1.79
CA LEU A 354 17.85 7.54 -2.25
C LEU A 354 17.94 7.66 -3.78
N ARG A 355 18.43 6.64 -4.48
CA ARG A 355 18.54 6.62 -5.95
C ARG A 355 17.31 6.05 -6.67
N ASP A 356 16.49 5.26 -5.98
CA ASP A 356 15.30 4.62 -6.55
C ASP A 356 14.03 5.47 -6.31
N ALA A 357 13.61 6.21 -7.33
CA ALA A 357 12.42 7.05 -7.23
C ALA A 357 11.09 6.27 -7.10
N SER A 358 11.07 4.97 -7.39
CA SER A 358 9.89 4.14 -7.09
C SER A 358 9.64 4.06 -5.59
N GLN A 359 10.69 4.07 -4.78
CA GLN A 359 10.59 4.08 -3.31
C GLN A 359 10.16 5.44 -2.78
N TRP A 360 10.58 6.54 -3.43
CA TRP A 360 10.15 7.90 -3.08
C TRP A 360 8.65 8.13 -3.29
N SER A 361 8.06 7.64 -4.38
CA SER A 361 6.61 7.76 -4.59
C SER A 361 5.82 7.03 -3.50
N GLN A 362 6.32 5.86 -3.06
CA GLN A 362 5.72 5.08 -1.97
C GLN A 362 5.91 5.74 -0.60
N LEU A 363 7.07 6.35 -0.36
CA LEU A 363 7.36 7.07 0.88
C LEU A 363 6.49 8.32 1.01
N VAL A 364 6.32 9.08 -0.08
CA VAL A 364 5.41 10.24 -0.12
C VAL A 364 3.98 9.79 0.18
N LEU A 365 3.50 8.73 -0.49
CA LEU A 365 2.18 8.16 -0.24
C LEU A 365 2.01 7.70 1.22
N LEU A 366 3.07 7.13 1.81
CA LEU A 366 3.06 6.73 3.20
C LEU A 366 2.96 7.92 4.15
N LEU A 367 3.78 8.96 3.97
CA LEU A 367 3.73 10.18 4.79
C LEU A 367 2.36 10.85 4.71
N ALA A 368 1.79 10.87 3.52
CA ALA A 368 0.42 11.24 3.25
C ALA A 368 -0.60 10.45 4.10
N LEU A 369 -0.50 9.12 4.10
CA LEU A 369 -1.38 8.26 4.90
C LEU A 369 -1.22 8.51 6.40
N VAL A 370 0.01 8.70 6.89
CA VAL A 370 0.30 9.05 8.29
C VAL A 370 -0.36 10.38 8.65
N PHE A 371 -0.25 11.39 7.79
CA PHE A 371 -0.88 12.69 8.01
C PHE A 371 -2.41 12.59 8.09
N VAL A 372 -3.05 11.90 7.14
CA VAL A 372 -4.51 11.68 7.16
C VAL A 372 -4.93 10.92 8.42
N TYR A 373 -4.18 9.89 8.80
CA TYR A 373 -4.43 9.16 10.04
C TYR A 373 -4.40 10.09 11.27
N LEU A 374 -3.34 10.88 11.43
CA LEU A 374 -3.19 11.76 12.60
C LEU A 374 -4.25 12.84 12.63
N TYR A 375 -4.59 13.40 11.48
CA TYR A 375 -5.66 14.37 11.34
C TYR A 375 -7.02 13.78 11.74
N ASN A 376 -7.30 12.54 11.33
CA ASN A 376 -8.57 11.86 11.63
C ASN A 376 -8.77 11.58 13.14
N PHE A 377 -7.70 11.43 13.93
CA PHE A 377 -7.81 11.25 15.37
C PHE A 377 -8.44 12.44 16.10
N ARG A 378 -8.32 13.64 15.52
CA ARG A 378 -9.02 14.82 16.04
C ARG A 378 -10.55 14.66 15.94
N TYR A 379 -11.03 14.00 14.89
CA TYR A 379 -12.45 13.69 14.72
C TYR A 379 -12.91 12.55 15.62
N PHE A 380 -12.10 11.51 15.79
CA PHE A 380 -12.47 10.43 16.70
C PHE A 380 -12.60 10.89 18.15
N ARG A 381 -11.81 11.88 18.58
CA ARG A 381 -11.98 12.50 19.91
C ARG A 381 -13.39 13.09 20.10
N SER A 382 -13.97 13.70 19.07
CA SER A 382 -15.34 14.21 19.12
C SER A 382 -16.39 13.09 19.25
N MET A 383 -16.14 11.89 18.70
CA MET A 383 -17.01 10.71 18.93
C MET A 383 -16.96 10.20 20.37
N THR A 384 -15.86 10.44 21.08
CA THR A 384 -15.75 10.10 22.50
C THR A 384 -16.55 11.07 23.37
N GLU A 385 -16.59 12.35 22.98
CA GLU A 385 -17.40 13.37 23.65
C GLU A 385 -18.90 13.11 23.50
N SER A 386 -19.34 12.51 22.38
CA SER A 386 -20.73 12.09 22.16
C SER A 386 -21.10 10.73 22.77
N GLY A 387 -20.17 10.04 23.44
CA GLY A 387 -20.42 8.77 24.14
C GLY A 387 -20.53 7.52 23.26
N LEU A 388 -20.35 7.64 21.93
CA LEU A 388 -20.39 6.50 21.00
C LEU A 388 -19.25 5.50 21.22
N VAL A 389 -18.05 5.98 21.55
CA VAL A 389 -16.86 5.16 21.78
C VAL A 389 -16.10 5.65 23.00
N GLY A 390 -15.89 4.77 23.97
CA GLY A 390 -15.14 5.10 25.19
C GLY A 390 -13.68 5.53 24.89
N PRO A 391 -13.10 6.48 25.65
CA PRO A 391 -11.77 7.02 25.38
C PRO A 391 -10.67 5.94 25.37
N LEU A 392 -10.80 4.94 26.25
CA LEU A 392 -9.89 3.79 26.31
C LEU A 392 -9.99 2.91 25.06
N ALA A 393 -11.21 2.65 24.57
CA ALA A 393 -11.41 1.86 23.36
C ALA A 393 -10.77 2.58 22.17
N LEU A 394 -10.92 3.91 22.09
CA LEU A 394 -10.31 4.71 21.05
C LEU A 394 -8.77 4.72 21.13
N PHE A 395 -8.19 4.76 22.34
CA PHE A 395 -6.76 4.60 22.54
C PHE A 395 -6.23 3.24 22.04
N LEU A 396 -6.92 2.13 22.38
CA LEU A 396 -6.55 0.79 21.92
C LEU A 396 -6.68 0.65 20.39
N ILE A 397 -7.75 1.21 19.81
CA ILE A 397 -7.95 1.28 18.36
C ILE A 397 -6.81 2.06 17.70
N GLY A 398 -6.38 3.18 18.28
CA GLY A 398 -5.24 3.95 17.79
C GLY A 398 -3.93 3.18 17.78
N MET A 399 -3.63 2.45 18.86
CA MET A 399 -2.45 1.56 18.86
C MET A 399 -2.55 0.47 17.80
N GLY A 400 -3.74 -0.14 17.62
CA GLY A 400 -3.98 -1.13 16.57
C GLY A 400 -3.79 -0.59 15.15
N LEU A 401 -4.31 0.61 14.88
CA LEU A 401 -4.17 1.29 13.59
C LEU A 401 -2.72 1.71 13.31
N SER A 402 -2.01 2.25 14.31
CA SER A 402 -0.59 2.58 14.22
C SER A 402 0.25 1.34 13.88
N GLY A 403 0.00 0.22 14.57
CA GLY A 403 0.67 -1.04 14.31
C GLY A 403 0.33 -1.65 12.93
N PHE A 404 -0.92 -1.49 12.47
CA PHE A 404 -1.32 -1.85 11.09
C PHE A 404 -0.55 -1.05 10.03
N VAL A 405 -0.44 0.27 10.20
CA VAL A 405 0.33 1.13 9.29
C VAL A 405 1.79 0.70 9.30
N THR A 406 2.38 0.52 10.49
CA THR A 406 3.77 0.04 10.65
C THR A 406 4.01 -1.29 9.94
N ALA A 407 3.04 -2.22 10.00
CA ALA A 407 3.08 -3.48 9.25
C ALA A 407 3.06 -3.30 7.74
N ALA A 408 2.18 -2.44 7.22
CA ALA A 408 2.12 -2.14 5.79
C ALA A 408 3.45 -1.51 5.29
N VAL A 409 4.07 -0.63 6.07
CA VAL A 409 5.38 -0.03 5.75
C VAL A 409 6.47 -1.09 5.72
N SER A 410 6.52 -1.93 6.75
CA SER A 410 7.54 -2.98 6.86
C SER A 410 7.49 -3.95 5.68
N VAL A 411 6.30 -4.38 5.24
CA VAL A 411 6.17 -5.26 4.06
C VAL A 411 6.61 -4.57 2.76
N ARG A 412 6.47 -3.25 2.66
CA ARG A 412 6.89 -2.51 1.46
C ARG A 412 8.39 -2.26 1.40
N PHE A 413 9.00 -1.92 2.53
CA PHE A 413 10.40 -1.48 2.55
C PHE A 413 11.35 -2.51 3.12
N ALA A 414 10.96 -3.30 4.13
CA ALA A 414 11.85 -4.25 4.80
C ALA A 414 11.83 -5.64 4.16
N PHE A 415 10.65 -6.14 3.78
CA PHE A 415 10.51 -7.46 3.15
C PHE A 415 11.28 -7.60 1.81
N PRO A 416 11.29 -6.60 0.90
CA PRO A 416 12.00 -6.75 -0.38
C PRO A 416 13.52 -6.67 -0.29
N LEU A 417 14.12 -6.18 0.80
CA LEU A 417 15.56 -5.84 0.84
C LEU A 417 16.51 -6.98 0.53
N VAL A 418 16.12 -8.21 0.85
CA VAL A 418 16.92 -9.40 0.55
C VAL A 418 16.75 -9.78 -0.92
N SER A 419 15.52 -9.76 -1.41
CA SER A 419 15.19 -10.01 -2.83
C SER A 419 15.82 -8.98 -3.77
N LEU A 420 15.94 -7.72 -3.34
CA LEU A 420 16.54 -6.62 -4.12
C LEU A 420 18.05 -6.77 -4.33
N GLU A 421 18.74 -7.62 -3.56
CA GLU A 421 20.11 -8.02 -3.88
C GLU A 421 20.17 -8.78 -5.21
N GLY A 422 19.06 -9.39 -5.63
CA GLY A 422 18.85 -9.99 -6.94
C GLY A 422 19.95 -10.98 -7.29
N ARG A 423 20.47 -10.85 -8.52
CA ARG A 423 21.56 -11.68 -9.02
C ARG A 423 22.88 -11.44 -8.30
N MET A 424 23.07 -10.37 -7.53
CA MET A 424 24.33 -10.12 -6.82
C MET A 424 24.46 -10.91 -5.51
N MET A 425 23.41 -11.66 -5.12
CA MET A 425 23.44 -12.49 -3.91
C MET A 425 24.59 -13.53 -3.93
N TRP A 426 24.95 -14.08 -5.09
CA TRP A 426 26.09 -15.02 -5.19
C TRP A 426 27.42 -14.34 -4.79
N PHE A 427 27.61 -13.07 -5.14
CA PHE A 427 28.81 -12.32 -4.79
C PHE A 427 28.89 -12.06 -3.28
N LEU A 428 27.76 -11.73 -2.66
CA LEU A 428 27.69 -11.58 -1.20
C LEU A 428 27.94 -12.88 -0.44
N ARG A 429 27.61 -14.02 -1.06
CA ARG A 429 27.87 -15.36 -0.51
C ARG A 429 29.32 -15.81 -0.68
N ALA A 430 30.00 -15.35 -1.73
CA ALA A 430 31.42 -15.59 -1.95
C ALA A 430 32.30 -14.68 -1.06
N ALA A 431 31.77 -13.56 -0.58
CA ALA A 431 32.46 -12.69 0.37
C ALA A 431 32.62 -13.39 1.74
N PRO A 432 33.70 -13.10 2.50
CA PRO A 432 33.95 -13.67 3.83
C PRO A 432 33.03 -13.05 4.89
N VAL A 433 31.72 -13.11 4.68
CA VAL A 433 30.69 -12.54 5.55
C VAL A 433 29.65 -13.62 5.87
N GLU A 434 29.36 -13.79 7.15
CA GLU A 434 28.37 -14.81 7.55
C GLU A 434 26.96 -14.40 7.12
N PRO A 435 26.10 -15.35 6.68
CA PRO A 435 24.68 -15.09 6.37
C PRO A 435 23.91 -14.36 7.48
N ARG A 436 24.26 -14.64 8.74
CA ARG A 436 23.68 -13.98 9.92
C ARG A 436 24.05 -12.51 10.00
N GLN A 437 25.27 -12.15 9.62
CA GLN A 437 25.75 -10.76 9.62
C GLN A 437 25.05 -9.95 8.53
N ILE A 438 24.84 -10.54 7.34
CA ILE A 438 24.07 -9.93 6.25
C ILE A 438 22.64 -9.60 6.72
N LEU A 439 21.95 -10.57 7.31
CA LEU A 439 20.57 -10.38 7.75
C LEU A 439 20.47 -9.38 8.92
N ARG A 440 21.38 -9.45 9.89
CA ARG A 440 21.44 -8.46 11.00
C ARG A 440 21.66 -7.05 10.49
N ALA A 441 22.53 -6.86 9.51
CA ALA A 441 22.76 -5.55 8.90
C ALA A 441 21.47 -4.97 8.29
N LYS A 442 20.68 -5.80 7.60
CA LYS A 442 19.39 -5.40 7.02
C LYS A 442 18.31 -5.12 8.07
N VAL A 443 18.35 -5.80 9.21
CA VAL A 443 17.42 -5.51 10.32
C VAL A 443 17.77 -4.18 10.98
N ILE A 444 19.06 -3.94 11.22
CA ILE A 444 19.56 -2.67 11.77
C ILE A 444 19.28 -1.50 10.82
N SER A 445 19.25 -1.74 9.50
CA SER A 445 18.90 -0.69 8.53
C SER A 445 17.40 -0.36 8.48
N THR A 446 16.53 -1.30 8.86
CA THR A 446 15.07 -1.18 8.69
C THR A 446 14.32 -0.83 9.97
N VAL A 447 14.71 -1.43 11.09
CA VAL A 447 13.99 -1.29 12.37
C VAL A 447 14.01 0.15 12.88
N PRO A 448 15.14 0.90 12.88
CA PRO A 448 15.14 2.27 13.42
C PRO A 448 14.23 3.24 12.66
N PRO A 449 14.23 3.30 11.30
CA PRO A 449 13.24 4.11 10.59
C PRO A 449 11.78 3.71 10.89
N LEU A 450 11.51 2.41 11.05
CA LEU A 450 10.17 1.92 11.42
C LEU A 450 9.76 2.35 12.83
N ILE A 451 10.69 2.33 13.80
CA ILE A 451 10.43 2.80 15.16
C ILE A 451 10.07 4.29 15.13
N VAL A 452 10.81 5.12 14.39
CA VAL A 452 10.49 6.55 14.26
C VAL A 452 9.06 6.76 13.75
N VAL A 453 8.66 6.02 12.71
CA VAL A 453 7.29 6.12 12.18
C VAL A 453 6.26 5.68 13.22
N ALA A 454 6.45 4.53 13.86
CA ALA A 454 5.51 3.98 14.84
C ALA A 454 5.36 4.88 16.08
N GLU A 455 6.47 5.44 16.58
CA GLU A 455 6.51 6.35 17.73
C GLU A 455 5.82 7.66 17.42
N VAL A 456 6.14 8.29 16.28
CA VAL A 456 5.46 9.52 15.84
C VAL A 456 3.96 9.29 15.74
N MET A 457 3.52 8.16 15.18
CA MET A 457 2.10 7.83 15.08
C MET A 457 1.46 7.62 16.45
N SER A 458 2.09 6.84 17.31
CA SER A 458 1.53 6.46 18.62
C SER A 458 1.48 7.62 19.61
N ILE A 459 2.56 8.40 19.69
CA ILE A 459 2.65 9.57 20.58
C ILE A 459 1.70 10.66 20.10
N ALA A 460 1.72 11.01 18.81
CA ALA A 460 0.85 12.06 18.30
C ALA A 460 -0.63 11.68 18.44
N SER A 461 -1.04 10.45 18.14
CA SER A 461 -2.43 10.04 18.35
C SER A 461 -2.83 10.10 19.83
N SER A 462 -1.94 9.68 20.73
CA SER A 462 -2.21 9.70 22.18
C SER A 462 -2.31 11.12 22.75
N LEU A 463 -1.49 12.05 22.26
CA LEU A 463 -1.54 13.46 22.64
C LEU A 463 -2.81 14.15 22.11
N ILE A 464 -3.20 13.86 20.87
CA ILE A 464 -4.45 14.39 20.28
C ILE A 464 -5.67 13.95 21.08
N LEU A 465 -5.67 12.70 21.57
CA LEU A 465 -6.71 12.14 22.43
C LEU A 465 -6.75 12.76 23.84
N GLY A 466 -5.73 13.52 24.25
CA GLY A 466 -5.62 14.01 25.63
C GLY A 466 -5.33 12.89 26.64
N ALA A 467 -4.67 11.81 26.22
CA ALA A 467 -4.34 10.70 27.09
C ALA A 467 -3.35 11.13 28.19
N LYS A 468 -3.50 10.58 29.40
CA LYS A 468 -2.57 10.81 30.52
C LYS A 468 -1.16 10.33 30.15
N THR A 469 -0.13 10.99 30.65
CA THR A 469 1.30 10.64 30.45
C THR A 469 1.63 9.15 30.57
N PRO A 470 1.17 8.39 31.59
CA PRO A 470 1.47 6.96 31.67
C PRO A 470 0.89 6.13 30.50
N LEU A 471 -0.26 6.52 29.95
CA LEU A 471 -0.84 5.87 28.77
C LEU A 471 -0.04 6.21 27.50
N VAL A 472 0.46 7.44 27.39
CA VAL A 472 1.34 7.85 26.28
C VAL A 472 2.64 7.03 26.29
N VAL A 473 3.26 6.84 27.47
CA VAL A 473 4.46 6.01 27.62
C VAL A 473 4.18 4.55 27.28
N LEU A 474 3.06 3.99 27.75
CA LEU A 474 2.66 2.62 27.39
C LEU A 474 2.49 2.49 25.86
N GLY A 475 1.81 3.44 25.23
CA GLY A 475 1.60 3.46 23.78
C GLY A 475 2.91 3.56 23.00
N ALA A 476 3.86 4.36 23.47
CA ALA A 476 5.21 4.47 22.89
C ALA A 476 5.96 3.13 22.97
N VAL A 477 6.03 2.52 24.17
CA VAL A 477 6.70 1.22 24.36
C VAL A 477 6.11 0.14 23.45
N VAL A 478 4.77 0.04 23.36
CA VAL A 478 4.09 -0.93 22.48
C VAL A 478 4.37 -0.64 21.01
N ALA A 479 4.41 0.63 20.60
CA ALA A 479 4.74 1.02 19.23
C ALA A 479 6.19 0.65 18.85
N GLY A 480 7.16 0.93 19.72
CA GLY A 480 8.55 0.52 19.54
C GLY A 480 8.71 -1.00 19.45
N LEU A 481 8.05 -1.76 20.34
CA LEU A 481 8.03 -3.23 20.28
C LEU A 481 7.38 -3.75 19.00
N THR A 482 6.30 -3.12 18.54
CA THR A 482 5.61 -3.48 17.29
C THR A 482 6.52 -3.24 16.09
N ALA A 483 7.16 -2.07 16.01
CA ALA A 483 8.11 -1.75 14.94
C ALA A 483 9.31 -2.70 14.90
N ALA A 484 9.89 -3.03 16.06
CA ALA A 484 10.99 -4.00 16.15
C ALA A 484 10.55 -5.41 15.72
N SER A 485 9.40 -5.87 16.22
CA SER A 485 8.84 -7.19 15.90
C SER A 485 8.56 -7.32 14.41
N VAL A 486 7.88 -6.34 13.84
CA VAL A 486 7.40 -6.35 12.45
C VAL A 486 8.53 -6.06 11.46
N GLY A 487 9.51 -5.22 11.81
CA GLY A 487 10.71 -5.00 10.99
C GLY A 487 11.61 -6.23 10.90
N ALA A 488 11.87 -6.89 12.04
CA ALA A 488 12.65 -8.14 12.08
C ALA A 488 11.91 -9.30 11.38
N LEU A 489 10.60 -9.39 11.57
CA LEU A 489 9.76 -10.39 10.91
C LEU A 489 9.76 -10.21 9.40
N ALA A 490 9.62 -8.98 8.91
CA ALA A 490 9.60 -8.71 7.47
C ALA A 490 10.93 -8.98 6.78
N THR A 491 12.03 -8.50 7.36
CA THR A 491 13.38 -8.78 6.84
C THR A 491 13.71 -10.28 6.89
N GLY A 492 13.38 -10.96 7.99
CA GLY A 492 13.59 -12.40 8.15
C GLY A 492 12.79 -13.24 7.16
N LEU A 493 11.49 -12.97 7.02
CA LEU A 493 10.64 -13.66 6.04
C LEU A 493 11.01 -13.32 4.60
N GLY A 494 11.46 -12.10 4.32
CA GLY A 494 12.01 -11.70 3.03
C GLY A 494 13.22 -12.55 2.61
N ALA A 495 14.02 -13.00 3.58
CA ALA A 495 15.10 -13.96 3.36
C ALA A 495 14.64 -15.41 3.18
N VAL A 496 13.52 -15.80 3.79
CA VAL A 496 12.95 -17.16 3.68
C VAL A 496 12.24 -17.36 2.34
N LEU A 497 11.56 -16.33 1.84
CA LEU A 497 10.78 -16.35 0.61
C LEU A 497 11.31 -15.32 -0.40
N PRO A 498 12.59 -15.40 -0.82
CA PRO A 498 13.16 -14.39 -1.71
C PRO A 498 12.65 -14.56 -3.14
N ASP A 499 12.44 -13.44 -3.83
CA ASP A 499 12.21 -13.39 -5.27
C ASP A 499 13.28 -12.54 -5.95
N TYR A 500 14.44 -13.15 -6.20
CA TYR A 500 15.60 -12.50 -6.81
C TYR A 500 15.43 -12.11 -8.29
N ARG A 501 14.31 -12.51 -8.92
CA ARG A 501 14.01 -12.23 -10.32
C ARG A 501 12.93 -11.16 -10.49
N ALA A 502 12.41 -10.62 -9.39
CA ALA A 502 11.42 -9.57 -9.44
C ALA A 502 12.08 -8.21 -9.75
N GLU A 503 11.46 -7.47 -10.67
CA GLU A 503 11.99 -6.22 -11.24
C GLU A 503 11.78 -5.01 -10.33
N SER A 504 10.84 -5.08 -9.37
CA SER A 504 10.50 -3.97 -8.49
C SER A 504 10.16 -4.40 -7.07
N ALA A 505 10.51 -3.54 -6.10
CA ALA A 505 10.18 -3.73 -4.69
C ALA A 505 8.66 -3.87 -4.47
N ALA A 506 7.85 -3.12 -5.21
CA ALA A 506 6.39 -3.20 -5.17
C ALA A 506 5.87 -4.59 -5.54
N LYS A 507 6.44 -5.21 -6.57
CA LYS A 507 6.07 -6.55 -7.03
C LYS A 507 6.48 -7.63 -6.04
N ILE A 508 7.64 -7.45 -5.39
CA ILE A 508 8.09 -8.34 -4.31
C ILE A 508 7.14 -8.25 -3.11
N ALA A 509 6.76 -7.04 -2.70
CA ALA A 509 5.82 -6.81 -1.59
C ALA A 509 4.41 -7.35 -1.89
N ALA A 510 3.99 -7.36 -3.15
CA ALA A 510 2.73 -7.94 -3.62
C ALA A 510 2.78 -9.46 -3.86
N SER A 511 3.95 -10.09 -3.68
CA SER A 511 4.10 -11.53 -3.85
C SER A 511 3.38 -12.32 -2.76
N PHE A 512 3.26 -13.63 -2.97
CA PHE A 512 2.76 -14.54 -1.94
C PHE A 512 3.54 -14.40 -0.61
N GLY A 513 4.87 -14.21 -0.66
CA GLY A 513 5.66 -14.00 0.55
C GLY A 513 5.36 -12.68 1.25
N GLY A 514 5.07 -11.62 0.49
CA GLY A 514 4.66 -10.33 1.03
C GLY A 514 3.29 -10.39 1.72
N LEU A 515 2.33 -11.10 1.13
CA LEU A 515 1.03 -11.40 1.76
C LEU A 515 1.18 -12.10 3.11
N VAL A 516 1.99 -13.16 3.15
CA VAL A 516 2.32 -13.91 4.36
C VAL A 516 2.93 -13.01 5.43
N CYS A 517 3.93 -12.22 5.03
CA CYS A 517 4.59 -11.27 5.90
C CYS A 517 3.59 -10.26 6.48
N MET A 518 2.68 -9.75 5.66
CA MET A 518 1.67 -8.78 6.07
C MET A 518 0.71 -9.38 7.10
N SER A 519 0.16 -10.57 6.84
CA SER A 519 -0.76 -11.24 7.77
C SER A 519 -0.11 -11.51 9.13
N LEU A 520 1.14 -12.00 9.15
CA LEU A 520 1.87 -12.25 10.39
C LEU A 520 2.24 -10.95 11.12
N SER A 521 2.58 -9.90 10.38
CA SER A 521 2.88 -8.57 10.96
C SER A 521 1.65 -7.95 11.62
N ILE A 522 0.49 -8.06 10.98
CA ILE A 522 -0.79 -7.61 11.53
C ILE A 522 -1.14 -8.42 12.78
N LEU A 523 -0.99 -9.75 12.74
CA LEU A 523 -1.25 -10.60 13.90
C LEU A 523 -0.32 -10.27 15.07
N ALA A 524 0.98 -10.07 14.81
CA ALA A 524 1.94 -9.67 15.83
C ALA A 524 1.58 -8.32 16.45
N SER A 525 1.18 -7.34 15.62
CA SER A 525 0.69 -6.04 16.08
C SER A 525 -0.53 -6.19 17.00
N PHE A 526 -1.55 -6.95 16.60
CA PHE A 526 -2.74 -7.16 17.43
C PHE A 526 -2.43 -7.92 18.72
N ALA A 527 -1.52 -8.91 18.68
CA ALA A 527 -1.10 -9.64 19.86
C ALA A 527 -0.39 -8.71 20.88
N LEU A 528 0.46 -7.79 20.41
CA LEU A 528 1.12 -6.80 21.26
C LEU A 528 0.13 -5.78 21.85
N VAL A 529 -0.83 -5.31 21.04
CA VAL A 529 -1.91 -4.43 21.53
C VAL A 529 -2.81 -5.15 22.53
N GLY A 530 -3.13 -6.42 22.29
CA GLY A 530 -3.90 -7.26 23.21
C GLY A 530 -3.17 -7.47 24.54
N ALA A 531 -1.86 -7.73 24.50
CA ALA A 531 -1.03 -7.78 25.68
C ALA A 531 -1.08 -6.45 26.45
N ALA A 532 -1.05 -5.31 25.76
CA ALA A 532 -1.12 -3.97 26.34
C ALA A 532 -2.52 -3.55 26.84
N ALA A 533 -3.59 -4.29 26.53
CA ALA A 533 -4.95 -3.92 26.89
C ALA A 533 -5.18 -3.91 28.42
N TYR A 534 -4.64 -4.91 29.13
CA TYR A 534 -4.72 -4.98 30.59
C TYR A 534 -4.02 -3.81 31.31
N PRO A 535 -2.73 -3.50 31.04
CA PRO A 535 -2.09 -2.35 31.66
C PRO A 535 -2.76 -1.03 31.27
N ALA A 536 -3.28 -0.90 30.05
CA ALA A 536 -4.05 0.28 29.65
C ALA A 536 -5.34 0.44 30.48
N LEU A 537 -6.08 -0.64 30.75
CA LEU A 537 -7.26 -0.64 31.62
C LEU A 537 -6.93 -0.17 33.04
N VAL A 538 -5.85 -0.69 33.63
CA VAL A 538 -5.40 -0.33 34.98
C VAL A 538 -5.03 1.15 35.05
N LEU A 539 -4.23 1.63 34.11
CA LEU A 539 -3.78 3.02 34.05
C LEU A 539 -4.92 4.01 33.76
N PHE A 540 -5.91 3.60 32.98
CA PHE A 540 -7.03 4.46 32.61
C PHE A 540 -8.02 4.60 33.77
N TYR A 541 -8.47 3.50 34.36
CA TYR A 541 -9.47 3.49 35.44
C TYR A 541 -8.89 3.73 36.84
N GLY A 542 -7.56 3.78 36.99
CA GLY A 542 -6.92 3.95 38.30
C GLY A 542 -7.20 2.81 39.28
N ARG A 543 -7.54 1.61 38.78
CA ARG A 543 -7.77 0.43 39.63
C ARG A 543 -6.47 -0.02 40.28
N THR A 544 -6.56 -0.63 41.46
CA THR A 544 -5.41 -1.27 42.09
C THR A 544 -4.82 -2.32 41.14
N PRO A 545 -3.54 -2.21 40.78
CA PRO A 545 -2.93 -3.11 39.81
C PRO A 545 -2.88 -4.52 40.39
N ASN A 546 -3.47 -5.51 39.70
CA ASN A 546 -3.10 -6.89 39.95
C ASN A 546 -1.69 -7.08 39.37
N VAL A 547 -0.69 -7.14 40.25
CA VAL A 547 0.72 -7.29 39.89
C VAL A 547 0.91 -8.50 38.98
N MET A 548 0.23 -9.61 39.26
CA MET A 548 0.31 -10.82 38.44
C MET A 548 -0.24 -10.58 37.03
N GLY A 549 -1.33 -9.81 36.88
CA GLY A 549 -1.87 -9.43 35.57
C GLY A 549 -0.93 -8.55 34.75
N LEU A 550 -0.24 -7.61 35.40
CA LEU A 550 0.78 -6.76 34.74
C LEU A 550 1.99 -7.58 34.31
N VAL A 551 2.47 -8.50 35.14
CA VAL A 551 3.59 -9.39 34.81
C VAL A 551 3.22 -10.30 33.65
N ILE A 552 2.04 -10.92 33.67
CA ILE A 552 1.57 -11.79 32.56
C ILE A 552 1.48 -11.00 31.26
N SER A 553 0.92 -9.80 31.29
CA SER A 553 0.84 -8.91 30.12
C SER A 553 2.22 -8.53 29.58
N GLY A 554 3.14 -8.12 30.44
CA GLY A 554 4.51 -7.76 30.04
C GLY A 554 5.29 -8.95 29.48
N VAL A 555 5.21 -10.10 30.12
CA VAL A 555 5.84 -11.35 29.65
C VAL A 555 5.23 -11.78 28.32
N ALA A 556 3.91 -11.73 28.16
CA ALA A 556 3.26 -12.05 26.90
C ALA A 556 3.76 -11.14 25.75
N GLY A 557 3.86 -9.83 26.00
CA GLY A 557 4.41 -8.88 25.02
C GLY A 557 5.86 -9.21 24.64
N LEU A 558 6.72 -9.47 25.63
CA LEU A 558 8.13 -9.84 25.39
C LEU A 558 8.28 -11.16 24.64
N VAL A 559 7.45 -12.16 24.96
CA VAL A 559 7.43 -13.46 24.27
C VAL A 559 7.02 -13.28 22.82
N VAL A 560 5.97 -12.51 22.54
CA VAL A 560 5.54 -12.21 21.17
C VAL A 560 6.66 -11.52 20.40
N THR A 561 7.29 -10.49 20.96
CA THR A 561 8.43 -9.81 20.34
C THR A 561 9.61 -10.75 20.11
N ALA A 562 9.98 -11.57 21.10
CA ALA A 562 11.07 -12.52 20.98
C ALA A 562 10.80 -13.55 19.88
N ILE A 563 9.58 -14.06 19.75
CA ILE A 563 9.19 -14.99 18.67
C ILE A 563 9.31 -14.29 17.31
N CYS A 564 8.73 -13.09 17.16
CA CYS A 564 8.76 -12.32 15.91
C CYS A 564 10.16 -11.89 15.48
N VAL A 565 11.09 -11.71 16.42
CA VAL A 565 12.48 -11.36 16.11
C VAL A 565 13.32 -12.61 15.89
N LEU A 566 13.36 -13.54 16.84
CA LEU A 566 14.33 -14.63 16.83
C LEU A 566 14.01 -15.71 15.79
N VAL A 567 12.72 -16.05 15.59
CA VAL A 567 12.33 -17.14 14.68
C VAL A 567 12.60 -16.75 13.22
N PRO A 568 12.12 -15.60 12.70
CA PRO A 568 12.38 -15.19 11.32
C PRO A 568 13.86 -14.96 11.03
N LEU A 569 14.64 -14.45 12.00
CA LEU A 569 16.09 -14.28 11.83
C LEU A 569 16.84 -15.62 11.74
N LYS A 570 16.47 -16.60 12.57
CA LYS A 570 17.06 -17.95 12.50
C LYS A 570 16.68 -18.64 11.19
N LEU A 571 15.43 -18.55 10.77
CA LEU A 571 14.96 -19.15 9.51
C LEU A 571 15.58 -18.46 8.29
N GLY A 572 15.60 -17.12 8.28
CA GLY A 572 16.16 -16.32 7.20
C GLY A 572 17.66 -16.53 7.03
N SER A 573 18.42 -16.58 8.12
CA SER A 573 19.87 -16.85 8.04
C SER A 573 20.17 -18.26 7.51
N ARG A 574 19.36 -19.27 7.86
CA ARG A 574 19.45 -20.62 7.28
C ARG A 574 19.06 -20.64 5.82
N ALA A 575 18.05 -19.86 5.42
CA ALA A 575 17.61 -19.77 4.03
C ALA A 575 18.70 -19.15 3.14
N ILE A 576 19.33 -18.05 3.58
CA ILE A 576 20.48 -17.44 2.89
C ILE A 576 21.66 -18.43 2.83
N ALA A 577 21.91 -19.18 3.91
CA ALA A 577 22.99 -20.17 3.95
C ALA A 577 22.79 -21.36 2.98
N ARG A 578 21.53 -21.67 2.62
CA ARG A 578 21.16 -22.73 1.67
C ARG A 578 20.99 -22.23 0.24
N PHE A 579 21.22 -20.93 -0.01
CA PHE A 579 21.10 -20.38 -1.34
C PHE A 579 22.23 -20.93 -2.23
N GLU A 580 21.82 -21.71 -3.24
CA GLU A 580 22.63 -22.17 -4.36
C GLU A 580 22.18 -21.39 -5.61
N PRO A 581 23.12 -20.82 -6.40
CA PRO A 581 22.83 -19.90 -7.50
C PRO A 581 22.04 -20.50 -8.68
#